data_AF-A0A7C5ZJY0-F1
#
_entry.id   AF-A0A7C5ZJY0-F1
#
_cell.length_a   1.000
_cell.length_b   1.000
_cell.length_c   1.000
_cell.angle_alpha   90.00
_cell.angle_beta   90.00
_cell.angle_gamma   90.00
#
_symmetry.space_group_name_H-M   'P 1'
#
loop_
_entity.id
_entity.type
_entity.pdbx_description
1 polymer ?
#
loop_
_entity_poly.entity_id
_entity_poly.type
_entity_poly.pdbx_seq_one_letter_code
_entity_poly.pdbx_strand_id
1 'polypeptide(L)'
;MTTSAVFGARRRLHKLAGHWPAALFLAAYALLACAYSWFVPLGETPDEIGHFQFVRYVADRGRLPVQELRPGNEVGEGHQAPLFYILGGLATAGIDAADVATLRNNPDMSFAVDQVGNKHVHIHTLAETWPPTGYALAWRVARLLSIGAGLLAGALAYLFALTAFRGSRPEATFALAFLALNPQWVFISAGIGTDSLAAAAGGALLLTTAGLLVRPRATPWQAVWLGLAVGVALLTKLTLGVLIGICFGAVALRLRGNIALLARRTMVAGGTALAVAGWWLARNLWLYGDPFALNVDRAQNPSLVGAGKVDIQLLRSLLLTVRDSYFARFGWMNIAPPLWVYDVVTVVLSVAAAGIALWLALRLTGRTAVTVSASLLGLSLASVLGFLIALLVFAIGKGPSGYQGRYLFPVAAAVSVCLATGLLQWVPARRRWWAVGALGAVGIGVCVYSLWQIVVPAYPSPLPIYPPSRAVTPELPLDARYDRGITLLAGAAVPSMLILLGLELSRFAWSRQVPVLVASIGLRLLVGPLVGSGLASAFQLEGAARQAGVTQTAMPTAVITTVLASEYNLEPQLITAIVFFSTILSPLTLTPLLFFLRG
;
A
#
# COMPACT_ATOMS: atom_id res chain seq x y z
N MET A 1 54.46 27.31 9.72
CA MET A 1 53.41 26.30 9.51
C MET A 1 53.12 25.60 10.84
N THR A 2 52.28 26.16 11.71
CA THR A 2 51.89 25.51 12.97
C THR A 2 50.70 26.26 13.59
N THR A 3 49.92 25.54 14.41
CA THR A 3 48.81 25.96 15.32
C THR A 3 47.45 26.44 14.77
N SER A 4 47.30 27.08 13.61
CA SER A 4 45.95 27.55 13.19
C SER A 4 45.03 26.46 12.59
N ALA A 5 45.61 25.44 11.94
CA ALA A 5 44.86 24.34 11.32
C ALA A 5 44.23 23.37 12.34
N VAL A 6 44.88 23.18 13.49
CA VAL A 6 44.42 22.26 14.56
C VAL A 6 43.20 22.82 15.30
N PHE A 7 43.11 24.15 15.49
CA PHE A 7 41.93 24.80 16.08
C PHE A 7 40.72 24.83 15.11
N GLY A 8 40.96 24.95 13.80
CA GLY A 8 39.91 24.86 12.77
C GLY A 8 39.29 23.46 12.66
N ALA A 9 40.11 22.41 12.74
CA ALA A 9 39.66 21.02 12.77
C ALA A 9 38.87 20.72 14.06
N ARG A 10 39.34 21.15 15.24
CA ARG A 10 38.61 21.02 16.51
C ARG A 10 37.25 21.74 16.51
N ARG A 11 37.14 22.92 15.88
CA ARG A 11 35.87 23.67 15.79
C ARG A 11 34.85 23.02 14.83
N ARG A 12 35.32 22.40 13.74
CA ARG A 12 34.48 21.61 12.83
C ARG A 12 34.06 20.27 13.45
N LEU A 13 34.98 19.60 14.15
CA LEU A 13 34.70 18.39 14.93
C LEU A 13 33.73 18.67 16.07
N HIS A 14 33.82 19.80 16.78
CA HIS A 14 32.83 20.19 17.81
C HIS A 14 31.45 20.50 17.23
N LYS A 15 31.37 21.03 15.99
CA LYS A 15 30.09 21.23 15.30
C LYS A 15 29.45 19.90 14.92
N LEU A 16 30.22 18.94 14.40
CA LEU A 16 29.76 17.58 14.08
C LEU A 16 29.44 16.75 15.33
N ALA A 17 30.22 16.88 16.40
CA ALA A 17 30.01 16.22 17.68
C ALA A 17 28.68 16.61 18.35
N GLY A 18 28.03 17.69 17.93
CA GLY A 18 26.69 18.05 18.43
C GLY A 18 25.54 17.28 17.77
N HIS A 19 25.79 16.60 16.65
CA HIS A 19 24.77 15.96 15.81
C HIS A 19 24.85 14.43 15.83
N TRP A 20 25.66 13.84 16.72
CA TRP A 20 25.79 12.38 16.86
C TRP A 20 24.45 11.65 17.08
N PRO A 21 23.45 12.19 17.81
CA PRO A 21 22.18 11.48 17.97
C PRO A 21 21.43 11.34 16.63
N ALA A 22 21.50 12.35 15.77
CA ALA A 22 20.92 12.28 14.44
C ALA A 22 21.66 11.26 13.56
N ALA A 23 22.99 11.22 13.64
CA ALA A 23 23.79 10.21 12.95
C ALA A 23 23.45 8.78 13.40
N LEU A 24 23.20 8.57 14.70
CA LEU A 24 22.76 7.27 15.21
C LEU A 24 21.40 6.85 14.66
N PHE A 25 20.42 7.76 14.58
CA PHE A 25 19.12 7.40 13.99
C PHE A 25 19.22 7.10 12.49
N LEU A 26 20.07 7.81 11.76
CA LEU A 26 20.34 7.50 10.35
C LEU A 26 21.05 6.14 10.20
N ALA A 27 22.00 5.82 11.08
CA ALA A 27 22.66 4.51 11.09
C ALA A 27 21.67 3.39 11.46
N ALA A 28 20.82 3.60 12.47
CA ALA A 28 19.77 2.66 12.86
C ALA A 28 18.79 2.42 11.70
N TYR A 29 18.35 3.49 11.01
CA TYR A 29 17.55 3.38 9.80
C TYR A 29 18.25 2.54 8.73
N ALA A 30 19.53 2.79 8.43
CA ALA A 30 20.25 2.04 7.40
C ALA A 30 20.35 0.55 7.75
N LEU A 31 20.66 0.22 9.00
CA LEU A 31 20.72 -1.16 9.48
C LEU A 31 19.36 -1.86 9.37
N LEU A 32 18.29 -1.19 9.81
CA LEU A 32 16.93 -1.71 9.73
C LEU A 32 16.48 -1.88 8.27
N ALA A 33 16.71 -0.89 7.41
CA ALA A 33 16.35 -0.93 6.00
C ALA A 33 17.11 -2.04 5.25
N CYS A 34 18.40 -2.23 5.54
CA CYS A 34 19.17 -3.37 5.02
C CYS A 34 18.61 -4.72 5.51
N ALA A 35 18.21 -4.83 6.78
CA ALA A 35 17.59 -6.04 7.30
C ALA A 35 16.25 -6.33 6.60
N TYR A 36 15.36 -5.33 6.48
CA TYR A 36 14.12 -5.45 5.73
C TYR A 36 14.38 -5.82 4.26
N SER A 37 15.37 -5.21 3.62
CA SER A 37 15.76 -5.47 2.24
C SER A 37 16.26 -6.91 2.03
N TRP A 38 16.83 -7.50 3.08
CA TRP A 38 17.28 -8.88 3.08
C TRP A 38 16.13 -9.87 3.24
N PHE A 39 15.27 -9.64 4.24
CA PHE A 39 14.24 -10.58 4.68
C PHE A 39 12.90 -10.47 3.95
N VAL A 40 12.59 -9.33 3.33
CA VAL A 40 11.42 -9.20 2.45
C VAL A 40 11.79 -9.82 1.09
N PRO A 41 11.07 -10.85 0.61
CA PRO A 41 11.38 -11.46 -0.69
C PRO A 41 11.33 -10.47 -1.85
N LEU A 42 11.98 -10.81 -2.97
CA LEU A 42 12.08 -9.91 -4.13
C LEU A 42 10.72 -9.75 -4.82
N GLY A 43 10.25 -8.52 -5.04
CA GLY A 43 8.94 -8.26 -5.68
C GLY A 43 7.75 -8.17 -4.72
N GLU A 44 7.97 -8.40 -3.41
CA GLU A 44 6.92 -8.35 -2.39
C GLU A 44 6.69 -6.94 -1.80
N THR A 45 7.57 -5.98 -2.08
CA THR A 45 7.25 -4.56 -1.89
C THR A 45 6.33 -4.11 -3.04
N PRO A 46 5.30 -3.27 -2.79
CA PRO A 46 4.36 -2.94 -3.85
C PRO A 46 5.03 -2.19 -5.01
N ASP A 47 4.62 -2.55 -6.23
CA ASP A 47 5.10 -2.03 -7.53
C ASP A 47 6.58 -2.32 -7.88
N GLU A 48 7.27 -3.10 -7.04
CA GLU A 48 8.71 -3.28 -7.13
C GLU A 48 9.17 -3.92 -8.47
N ILE A 49 8.39 -4.86 -8.99
CA ILE A 49 8.69 -5.54 -10.26
C ILE A 49 8.70 -4.55 -11.42
N GLY A 50 7.68 -3.68 -11.52
CA GLY A 50 7.59 -2.68 -12.58
C GLY A 50 8.77 -1.69 -12.53
N HIS A 51 9.15 -1.28 -11.32
CA HIS A 51 10.33 -0.44 -11.12
C HIS A 51 11.64 -1.13 -11.52
N PHE A 52 11.80 -2.42 -11.17
CA PHE A 52 13.00 -3.18 -11.55
C PHE A 52 13.08 -3.45 -13.05
N GLN A 53 11.96 -3.78 -13.70
CA GLN A 53 11.90 -3.92 -15.16
C GLN A 53 12.35 -2.65 -15.87
N PHE A 54 11.93 -1.47 -15.39
CA PHE A 54 12.41 -0.20 -15.92
C PHE A 54 13.94 -0.06 -15.69
N VAL A 55 14.43 -0.28 -14.47
CA VAL A 55 15.88 -0.25 -14.17
C VAL A 55 16.66 -1.13 -15.14
N ARG A 56 16.21 -2.36 -15.38
CA ARG A 56 16.85 -3.29 -16.31
C ARG A 56 16.77 -2.85 -17.75
N TYR A 57 15.62 -2.34 -18.20
CA TYR A 57 15.49 -1.78 -19.54
C TYR A 57 16.55 -0.70 -19.80
N VAL A 58 16.78 0.21 -18.85
CA VAL A 58 17.80 1.25 -18.99
C VAL A 58 19.22 0.67 -18.96
N ALA A 59 19.49 -0.29 -18.08
CA ALA A 59 20.78 -0.99 -18.00
C ALA A 59 21.11 -1.72 -19.32
N ASP A 60 20.15 -2.46 -19.86
CA ASP A 60 20.34 -3.37 -21.00
C ASP A 60 20.29 -2.64 -22.35
N ARG A 61 19.43 -1.61 -22.48
CA ARG A 61 19.21 -0.91 -23.76
C ARG A 61 19.90 0.45 -23.84
N GLY A 62 20.40 0.99 -22.74
CA GLY A 62 21.04 2.32 -22.69
C GLY A 62 20.12 3.49 -23.07
N ARG A 63 18.79 3.32 -23.01
CA ARG A 63 17.80 4.34 -23.39
C ARG A 63 16.55 4.24 -22.52
N LEU A 64 15.75 5.31 -22.51
CA LEU A 64 14.45 5.32 -21.81
C LEU A 64 13.38 4.57 -22.63
N PRO A 65 12.54 3.74 -21.98
CA PRO A 65 11.42 3.08 -22.64
C PRO A 65 10.39 4.09 -23.15
N VAL A 66 9.68 3.70 -24.21
CA VAL A 66 8.52 4.43 -24.71
C VAL A 66 7.29 3.69 -24.24
N GLN A 67 6.32 4.42 -23.68
CA GLN A 67 5.10 3.83 -23.17
C GLN A 67 4.14 3.57 -24.33
N GLU A 68 3.91 2.30 -24.64
CA GLU A 68 2.94 1.89 -25.65
C GLU A 68 1.63 1.44 -24.99
N LEU A 69 0.50 1.75 -25.63
CA LEU A 69 -0.85 1.35 -25.17
C LEU A 69 -1.32 0.03 -25.80
N ARG A 70 -0.49 -0.60 -26.63
CA ARG A 70 -0.81 -1.85 -27.34
C ARG A 70 -0.31 -3.07 -26.55
N PRO A 71 -0.89 -4.27 -26.76
CA PRO A 71 -0.35 -5.51 -26.23
C PRO A 71 1.11 -5.71 -26.67
N GLY A 72 2.00 -6.07 -25.76
CA GLY A 72 3.44 -6.27 -26.03
C GLY A 72 4.38 -5.16 -25.54
N ASN A 73 3.87 -4.16 -24.82
CA ASN A 73 4.69 -3.12 -24.19
C ASN A 73 5.72 -3.71 -23.21
N GLU A 74 7.02 -3.50 -23.48
CA GLU A 74 8.12 -4.13 -22.72
C GLU A 74 8.19 -3.67 -21.25
N VAL A 75 7.83 -2.42 -20.95
CA VAL A 75 7.86 -1.85 -19.59
C VAL A 75 6.55 -1.11 -19.31
N GLY A 76 5.71 -1.64 -18.42
CA GLY A 76 4.39 -1.10 -18.10
C GLY A 76 4.36 0.32 -17.54
N GLU A 77 5.49 0.80 -17.01
CA GLU A 77 5.63 2.09 -16.32
C GLU A 77 6.61 3.04 -17.04
N GLY A 78 6.80 2.86 -18.35
CA GLY A 78 7.81 3.59 -19.13
C GLY A 78 7.58 5.10 -19.28
N HIS A 79 6.38 5.57 -18.91
CA HIS A 79 6.04 7.00 -18.88
C HIS A 79 6.50 7.70 -17.59
N GLN A 80 6.88 6.97 -16.55
CA GLN A 80 7.28 7.54 -15.27
C GLN A 80 8.57 8.37 -15.36
N ALA A 81 8.77 9.25 -14.38
CA ALA A 81 9.92 10.15 -14.33
C ALA A 81 11.25 9.37 -14.14
N PRO A 82 12.34 9.72 -14.85
CA PRO A 82 13.38 8.74 -15.17
C PRO A 82 14.53 8.66 -14.15
N LEU A 83 14.65 9.58 -13.19
CA LEU A 83 15.89 9.75 -12.43
C LEU A 83 16.30 8.49 -11.66
N PHE A 84 15.35 7.90 -10.94
CA PHE A 84 15.62 6.68 -10.17
C PHE A 84 16.07 5.52 -11.08
N TYR A 85 15.40 5.36 -12.23
CA TYR A 85 15.69 4.27 -13.17
C TYR A 85 17.02 4.46 -13.89
N ILE A 86 17.42 5.69 -14.20
CA ILE A 86 18.76 5.99 -14.74
C ILE A 86 19.84 5.63 -13.72
N LEU A 87 19.68 6.04 -12.47
CA LEU A 87 20.65 5.70 -11.41
C LEU A 87 20.71 4.19 -11.15
N GLY A 88 19.56 3.52 -11.12
CA GLY A 88 19.45 2.06 -11.01
C GLY A 88 20.10 1.33 -12.18
N GLY A 89 19.85 1.79 -13.40
CA GLY A 89 20.41 1.21 -14.61
C GLY A 89 21.94 1.31 -14.59
N LEU A 90 22.48 2.49 -14.28
CA LEU A 90 23.93 2.69 -14.15
C LEU A 90 24.55 1.83 -13.04
N ALA A 91 23.89 1.68 -11.90
CA ALA A 91 24.38 0.87 -10.79
C ALA A 91 24.36 -0.64 -11.09
N THR A 92 23.55 -1.09 -12.06
CA THR A 92 23.35 -2.52 -12.37
C THR A 92 23.78 -2.93 -13.78
N ALA A 93 24.32 -2.00 -14.58
CA ALA A 93 24.68 -2.22 -15.99
C ALA A 93 25.69 -3.37 -16.23
N GLY A 94 26.56 -3.66 -15.27
CA GLY A 94 27.55 -4.75 -15.37
C GLY A 94 27.08 -6.11 -14.85
N ILE A 95 25.82 -6.23 -14.43
CA ILE A 95 25.26 -7.47 -13.86
C ILE A 95 24.36 -8.12 -14.90
N ASP A 96 24.68 -9.36 -15.26
CA ASP A 96 23.82 -10.19 -16.10
C ASP A 96 22.56 -10.57 -15.33
N ALA A 97 21.40 -10.16 -15.85
CA ALA A 97 20.11 -10.38 -15.24
C ALA A 97 19.06 -10.82 -16.26
N ALA A 98 19.45 -11.60 -17.28
CA ALA A 98 18.54 -12.02 -18.36
C ALA A 98 17.28 -12.75 -17.86
N ASP A 99 17.35 -13.37 -16.67
CA ASP A 99 16.30 -14.20 -16.08
C ASP A 99 15.21 -13.44 -15.29
N VAL A 100 15.09 -12.10 -15.38
CA VAL A 100 14.05 -11.34 -14.63
C VAL A 100 12.62 -11.85 -14.89
N ALA A 101 12.38 -12.44 -16.07
CA ALA A 101 11.11 -13.06 -16.46
C ALA A 101 10.68 -14.26 -15.59
N THR A 102 11.52 -14.68 -14.63
CA THR A 102 11.27 -15.82 -13.73
C THR A 102 10.35 -15.52 -12.56
N LEU A 103 10.15 -14.25 -12.17
CA LEU A 103 9.18 -13.89 -11.13
C LEU A 103 7.76 -14.03 -11.68
N ARG A 104 7.11 -15.13 -11.33
CA ARG A 104 5.73 -15.44 -11.71
C ARG A 104 4.79 -15.03 -10.59
N ASN A 105 3.62 -14.51 -10.95
CA ASN A 105 2.56 -14.29 -9.98
C ASN A 105 2.14 -15.64 -9.36
N ASN A 106 1.90 -15.63 -8.06
CA ASN A 106 1.42 -16.78 -7.32
C ASN A 106 -0.09 -16.94 -7.53
N PRO A 107 -0.58 -18.04 -8.13
CA PRO A 107 -2.01 -18.25 -8.37
C PRO A 107 -2.82 -18.39 -7.07
N ASP A 108 -2.19 -18.80 -5.97
CA ASP A 108 -2.84 -19.03 -4.68
C ASP A 108 -2.75 -17.82 -3.73
N MET A 109 -2.33 -16.66 -4.24
CA MET A 109 -2.15 -15.46 -3.44
C MET A 109 -3.48 -14.90 -2.90
N SER A 110 -3.44 -14.31 -1.70
CA SER A 110 -4.58 -13.60 -1.11
C SER A 110 -4.20 -12.19 -0.65
N PHE A 111 -4.99 -11.21 -1.10
CA PHE A 111 -4.92 -9.82 -0.61
C PHE A 111 -5.73 -9.59 0.67
N ALA A 112 -6.54 -10.56 1.10
CA ALA A 112 -7.34 -10.43 2.33
C ALA A 112 -6.39 -10.36 3.54
N VAL A 113 -6.53 -9.33 4.37
CA VAL A 113 -5.63 -9.10 5.51
C VAL A 113 -5.89 -10.09 6.64
N ASP A 114 -7.15 -10.45 6.85
CA ASP A 114 -7.70 -11.24 7.95
C ASP A 114 -7.73 -12.75 7.68
N GLN A 115 -7.55 -13.18 6.43
CA GLN A 115 -7.53 -14.60 6.08
C GLN A 115 -6.15 -15.22 6.27
N VAL A 116 -6.13 -16.43 6.83
CA VAL A 116 -4.98 -17.35 6.78
C VAL A 116 -4.87 -17.82 5.32
N GLY A 117 -4.04 -17.14 4.54
CA GLY A 117 -3.86 -17.40 3.11
C GLY A 117 -2.46 -17.01 2.68
N ASN A 118 -2.03 -17.50 1.52
CA ASN A 118 -0.68 -17.27 1.02
C ASN A 118 -0.49 -15.78 0.70
N LYS A 119 0.38 -15.09 1.45
CA LYS A 119 0.64 -13.66 1.29
C LYS A 119 1.65 -13.35 0.19
N HIS A 120 2.36 -14.37 -0.30
CA HIS A 120 3.26 -14.22 -1.44
C HIS A 120 2.45 -13.86 -2.68
N VAL A 121 2.70 -12.68 -3.22
CA VAL A 121 2.16 -12.26 -4.51
C VAL A 121 2.95 -12.92 -5.64
N HIS A 122 4.22 -13.25 -5.41
CA HIS A 122 5.08 -13.88 -6.40
C HIS A 122 5.67 -15.21 -5.93
N ILE A 123 6.07 -16.03 -6.90
CA ILE A 123 6.76 -17.28 -6.68
C ILE A 123 8.25 -16.99 -6.50
N HIS A 124 8.80 -17.36 -5.35
CA HIS A 124 10.22 -17.18 -5.01
C HIS A 124 11.02 -18.46 -5.22
N THR A 125 12.28 -18.30 -5.60
CA THR A 125 13.20 -19.41 -5.90
C THR A 125 14.45 -19.36 -5.04
N LEU A 126 15.24 -20.43 -5.06
CA LEU A 126 16.54 -20.49 -4.36
C LEU A 126 17.55 -19.46 -4.89
N ALA A 127 17.32 -18.82 -6.03
CA ALA A 127 18.18 -17.75 -6.56
C ALA A 127 18.23 -16.50 -5.64
N GLU A 128 17.23 -16.33 -4.77
CA GLU A 128 17.17 -15.21 -3.80
C GLU A 128 18.06 -15.44 -2.57
N THR A 129 18.57 -16.67 -2.38
CA THR A 129 19.39 -17.07 -1.23
C THR A 129 20.83 -16.56 -1.34
N TRP A 130 21.60 -16.66 -0.25
CA TRP A 130 22.99 -16.24 -0.22
C TRP A 130 23.93 -17.31 -0.81
N PRO A 131 24.90 -16.93 -1.65
CA PRO A 131 25.16 -15.59 -2.19
C PRO A 131 24.23 -15.25 -3.38
N PRO A 132 23.69 -14.02 -3.46
CA PRO A 132 22.81 -13.65 -4.56
C PRO A 132 23.61 -13.53 -5.87
N THR A 133 23.09 -14.12 -6.94
CA THR A 133 23.67 -14.06 -8.30
C THR A 133 22.64 -13.60 -9.32
N GLY A 134 23.10 -13.21 -10.50
CA GLY A 134 22.21 -12.86 -11.62
C GLY A 134 21.23 -11.72 -11.29
N TYR A 135 19.95 -11.94 -11.60
CA TYR A 135 18.88 -10.96 -11.34
C TYR A 135 18.73 -10.61 -9.85
N ALA A 136 18.92 -11.56 -8.93
CA ALA A 136 18.77 -11.32 -7.50
C ALA A 136 19.84 -10.36 -6.97
N LEU A 137 21.07 -10.45 -7.50
CA LEU A 137 22.14 -9.50 -7.18
C LEU A 137 21.80 -8.09 -7.68
N ALA A 138 21.41 -7.96 -8.95
CA ALA A 138 21.00 -6.68 -9.54
C ALA A 138 19.83 -6.04 -8.76
N TRP A 139 18.87 -6.86 -8.31
CA TRP A 139 17.73 -6.42 -7.51
C TRP A 139 18.18 -5.86 -6.15
N ARG A 140 19.05 -6.57 -5.45
CA ARG A 140 19.57 -6.13 -4.15
C ARG A 140 20.41 -4.85 -4.28
N VAL A 141 21.20 -4.71 -5.35
CA VAL A 141 21.94 -3.48 -5.65
C VAL A 141 20.97 -2.31 -5.90
N ALA A 142 19.89 -2.52 -6.65
CA ALA A 142 18.87 -1.50 -6.87
C ALA A 142 18.14 -1.12 -5.56
N ARG A 143 17.87 -2.07 -4.66
CA ARG A 143 17.33 -1.78 -3.32
C ARG A 143 18.28 -0.89 -2.49
N LEU A 144 19.60 -1.08 -2.57
CA LEU A 144 20.58 -0.21 -1.89
C LEU A 144 20.47 1.26 -2.33
N LEU A 145 20.08 1.54 -3.59
CA LEU A 145 19.83 2.90 -4.04
C LEU A 145 18.61 3.52 -3.36
N SER A 146 17.51 2.76 -3.19
CA SER A 146 16.35 3.21 -2.43
C SER A 146 16.71 3.52 -0.98
N ILE A 147 17.51 2.66 -0.34
CA ILE A 147 17.99 2.87 1.04
C ILE A 147 18.88 4.11 1.13
N GLY A 148 19.80 4.30 0.16
CA GLY A 148 20.63 5.50 0.06
C GLY A 148 19.80 6.78 -0.13
N ALA A 149 18.77 6.73 -0.97
CA ALA A 149 17.82 7.82 -1.14
C ALA A 149 17.04 8.10 0.16
N GLY A 150 16.67 7.06 0.90
CA GLY A 150 15.99 7.21 2.19
C GLY A 150 16.90 7.81 3.29
N LEU A 151 18.19 7.47 3.30
CA LEU A 151 19.21 8.12 4.14
C LEU A 151 19.31 9.62 3.82
N LEU A 152 19.35 9.96 2.53
CA LEU A 152 19.35 11.36 2.08
C LEU A 152 18.08 12.08 2.50
N ALA A 153 16.91 11.44 2.37
CA ALA A 153 15.63 12.00 2.81
C ALA A 153 15.63 12.27 4.33
N GLY A 154 16.13 11.34 5.15
CA GLY A 154 16.29 11.53 6.58
C GLY A 154 17.23 12.69 6.92
N ALA A 155 18.39 12.79 6.26
CA ALA A 155 19.33 13.88 6.45
C ALA A 155 18.71 15.24 6.09
N LEU A 156 18.00 15.33 4.97
CA LEU A 156 17.30 16.55 4.54
C LEU A 156 16.15 16.92 5.49
N ALA A 157 15.39 15.93 5.97
CA ALA A 157 14.35 16.13 6.97
C ALA A 157 14.92 16.68 8.28
N TYR A 158 16.08 16.17 8.72
CA TYR A 158 16.79 16.69 9.89
C TYR A 158 17.24 18.14 9.71
N LEU A 159 17.82 18.49 8.55
CA LEU A 159 18.25 19.86 8.26
C LEU A 159 17.06 20.82 8.15
N PHE A 160 15.95 20.38 7.56
CA PHE A 160 14.71 21.14 7.52
C PHE A 160 14.16 21.35 8.94
N ALA A 161 14.12 20.30 9.76
CA ALA A 161 13.67 20.39 11.14
C ALA A 161 14.58 21.30 12.00
N LEU A 162 15.91 21.23 11.84
CA LEU A 162 16.84 22.17 12.48
C LEU A 162 16.51 23.61 12.09
N THR A 163 16.18 23.86 10.83
CA THR A 163 15.79 25.21 10.36
C THR A 163 14.44 25.62 10.95
N ALA A 164 13.46 24.71 10.99
CA ALA A 164 12.13 24.92 11.55
C ALA A 164 12.18 25.25 13.05
N PHE A 165 12.95 24.49 13.82
CA PHE A 165 13.12 24.63 15.27
C PHE A 165 14.28 25.58 15.66
N ARG A 166 14.65 26.50 14.76
CA ARG A 166 15.63 27.59 15.02
C ARG A 166 16.98 27.09 15.58
N GLY A 167 17.44 25.93 15.11
CA GLY A 167 18.71 25.30 15.48
C GLY A 167 18.63 24.37 16.68
N SER A 168 17.44 24.14 17.25
CA SER A 168 17.29 23.26 18.40
C SER A 168 17.46 21.79 18.02
N ARG A 169 18.51 21.18 18.59
CA ARG A 169 18.92 19.80 18.29
C ARG A 169 17.96 18.74 18.81
N PRO A 170 17.43 18.81 20.05
CA PRO A 170 16.50 17.78 20.54
C PRO A 170 15.25 17.68 19.67
N GLU A 171 14.59 18.80 19.36
CA GLU A 171 13.39 18.81 18.51
C GLU A 171 13.66 18.29 17.08
N ALA A 172 14.76 18.72 16.46
CA ALA A 172 15.12 18.24 15.13
C ALA A 172 15.47 16.75 15.12
N THR A 173 16.15 16.27 16.16
CA THR A 173 16.48 14.85 16.31
C THR A 173 15.23 14.02 16.58
N PHE A 174 14.27 14.54 17.36
CA PHE A 174 12.98 13.89 17.59
C PHE A 174 12.17 13.76 16.29
N ALA A 175 12.14 14.82 15.48
CA ALA A 175 11.50 14.79 14.15
C ALA A 175 12.17 13.74 13.24
N LEU A 176 13.50 13.71 13.20
CA LEU A 176 14.24 12.68 12.44
C LEU A 176 13.94 11.27 12.96
N ALA A 177 13.97 11.05 14.27
CA ALA A 177 13.72 9.74 14.87
C ALA A 177 12.33 9.21 14.48
N PHE A 178 11.32 10.08 14.42
CA PHE A 178 9.98 9.70 14.00
C PHE A 178 9.95 9.17 12.55
N LEU A 179 10.67 9.82 11.63
CA LEU A 179 10.77 9.34 10.24
C LEU A 179 11.65 8.09 10.13
N ALA A 180 12.86 8.15 10.68
CA ALA A 180 13.88 7.11 10.57
C ALA A 180 13.44 5.77 11.17
N LEU A 181 12.56 5.81 12.18
CA LEU A 181 12.03 4.64 12.89
C LEU A 181 10.54 4.42 12.63
N ASN A 182 10.00 4.96 11.53
CA ASN A 182 8.68 4.60 11.04
C ASN A 182 8.79 3.24 10.32
N PRO A 183 8.10 2.17 10.79
CA PRO A 183 8.21 0.83 10.19
C PRO A 183 7.84 0.79 8.72
N GLN A 184 6.81 1.54 8.31
CA GLN A 184 6.41 1.63 6.91
C GLN A 184 7.50 2.29 6.07
N TRP A 185 8.13 3.35 6.59
CA TRP A 185 9.21 4.04 5.88
C TRP A 185 10.41 3.11 5.68
N VAL A 186 10.80 2.37 6.71
CA VAL A 186 11.85 1.35 6.63
C VAL A 186 11.50 0.29 5.59
N PHE A 187 10.27 -0.25 5.62
CA PHE A 187 9.80 -1.27 4.66
C PHE A 187 9.79 -0.76 3.21
N ILE A 188 9.17 0.40 2.94
CA ILE A 188 9.05 0.94 1.57
C ILE A 188 10.42 1.32 1.01
N SER A 189 11.31 1.87 1.84
CA SER A 189 12.66 2.23 1.38
C SER A 189 13.62 1.05 1.22
N ALA A 190 13.26 -0.11 1.76
CA ALA A 190 14.00 -1.35 1.56
C ALA A 190 13.73 -2.02 0.20
N GLY A 191 12.63 -1.68 -0.47
CA GLY A 191 12.29 -2.14 -1.82
C GLY A 191 12.71 -1.16 -2.93
N ILE A 192 12.61 -1.61 -4.19
CA ILE A 192 12.90 -0.77 -5.37
C ILE A 192 11.69 0.12 -5.67
N GLY A 193 11.88 1.43 -5.63
CA GLY A 193 10.81 2.36 -5.99
C GLY A 193 11.20 3.83 -5.90
N THR A 194 10.35 4.68 -6.47
CA THR A 194 10.58 6.14 -6.54
C THR A 194 10.29 6.86 -5.22
N ASP A 195 9.62 6.23 -4.26
CA ASP A 195 9.13 6.88 -3.03
C ASP A 195 10.24 7.45 -2.16
N SER A 196 11.33 6.72 -1.97
CA SER A 196 12.47 7.16 -1.16
C SER A 196 13.17 8.37 -1.77
N LEU A 197 13.36 8.35 -3.10
CA LEU A 197 13.93 9.48 -3.83
C LEU A 197 12.96 10.68 -3.84
N ALA A 198 11.65 10.44 -3.92
CA ALA A 198 10.64 11.48 -3.87
C ALA A 198 10.62 12.18 -2.50
N ALA A 199 10.78 11.43 -1.40
CA ALA A 199 10.96 11.99 -0.06
C ALA A 199 12.23 12.84 0.06
N ALA A 200 13.35 12.40 -0.54
CA ALA A 200 14.57 13.19 -0.58
C ALA A 200 14.39 14.50 -1.37
N ALA A 201 13.81 14.43 -2.57
CA ALA A 201 13.52 15.60 -3.38
C ALA A 201 12.56 16.57 -2.66
N GLY A 202 11.52 16.04 -1.99
CA GLY A 202 10.60 16.84 -1.19
C GLY A 202 11.26 17.49 0.04
N GLY A 203 12.15 16.78 0.73
CA GLY A 203 12.98 17.33 1.79
C GLY A 203 13.88 18.48 1.29
N ALA A 204 14.48 18.33 0.10
CA ALA A 204 15.28 19.38 -0.53
C ALA A 204 14.44 20.61 -0.92
N LEU A 205 13.24 20.41 -1.46
CA LEU A 205 12.29 21.48 -1.77
C LEU A 205 11.90 22.26 -0.51
N LEU A 206 11.55 21.56 0.57
CA LEU A 206 11.19 22.19 1.84
C LEU A 206 12.37 22.95 2.46
N LEU A 207 13.58 22.38 2.44
CA LEU A 207 14.78 23.00 2.99
C LEU A 207 15.21 24.25 2.22
N THR A 208 15.22 24.19 0.88
CA THR A 208 15.58 25.35 0.05
C THR A 208 14.55 26.47 0.16
N THR A 209 13.26 26.12 0.21
CA THR A 209 12.16 27.05 0.49
C THR A 209 12.30 27.68 1.88
N ALA A 210 12.63 26.89 2.90
CA ALA A 210 12.84 27.41 4.25
C ALA A 210 13.95 28.47 4.29
N GLY A 211 15.04 28.27 3.54
CA GLY A 211 16.11 29.25 3.38
C GLY A 211 15.62 30.59 2.84
N LEU A 212 14.71 30.57 1.85
CA LEU A 212 14.11 31.77 1.25
C LEU A 212 13.10 32.45 2.19
N LEU A 213 12.35 31.69 2.98
CA LEU A 213 11.35 32.22 3.91
C LEU A 213 11.99 32.88 5.14
N VAL A 214 13.04 32.26 5.69
CA VAL A 214 13.76 32.75 6.87
C VAL A 214 14.70 33.90 6.50
N ARG A 215 15.39 33.82 5.36
CA ARG A 215 16.35 34.84 4.90
C ARG A 215 16.03 35.34 3.48
N PRO A 216 14.96 36.13 3.30
CA PRO A 216 14.48 36.54 1.96
C PRO A 216 15.39 37.51 1.21
N ARG A 217 16.44 38.05 1.83
CA ARG A 217 17.45 38.89 1.17
C ARG A 217 18.81 38.20 1.03
N ALA A 218 18.90 36.91 1.36
CA ALA A 218 20.12 36.15 1.15
C ALA A 218 20.38 35.91 -0.36
N THR A 219 21.59 35.41 -0.63
CA THR A 219 22.23 35.30 -1.94
C THR A 219 21.34 34.74 -3.07
N PRO A 220 21.53 35.18 -4.33
CA PRO A 220 20.76 34.68 -5.48
C PRO A 220 20.84 33.15 -5.66
N TRP A 221 21.91 32.52 -5.17
CA TRP A 221 22.08 31.06 -5.15
C TRP A 221 20.94 30.29 -4.50
N GLN A 222 20.17 30.88 -3.58
CA GLN A 222 19.02 30.19 -2.98
C GLN A 222 17.93 29.87 -4.02
N ALA A 223 17.73 30.74 -5.02
CA ALA A 223 16.79 30.48 -6.10
C ALA A 223 17.30 29.38 -7.05
N VAL A 224 18.63 29.32 -7.26
CA VAL A 224 19.27 28.23 -8.02
C VAL A 224 19.06 26.89 -7.29
N TRP A 225 19.31 26.82 -5.99
CA TRP A 225 19.08 25.61 -5.20
C TRP A 225 17.61 25.16 -5.20
N LEU A 226 16.67 26.10 -5.09
CA LEU A 226 15.25 25.79 -5.24
C LEU A 226 14.95 25.23 -6.64
N GLY A 227 15.47 25.86 -7.70
CA GLY A 227 15.29 25.39 -9.08
C GLY A 227 15.89 24.00 -9.33
N LEU A 228 17.06 23.71 -8.77
CA LEU A 228 17.65 22.36 -8.80
C LEU A 228 16.76 21.35 -8.09
N ALA A 229 16.24 21.67 -6.90
CA ALA A 229 15.32 20.80 -6.17
C ALA A 229 14.01 20.56 -6.94
N VAL A 230 13.48 21.59 -7.62
CA VAL A 230 12.29 21.46 -8.51
C VAL A 230 12.60 20.56 -9.70
N GLY A 231 13.73 20.76 -10.38
CA GLY A 231 14.13 19.92 -11.51
C GLY A 231 14.29 18.45 -11.12
N VAL A 232 14.98 18.19 -10.00
CA VAL A 232 15.13 16.83 -9.45
C VAL A 232 13.78 16.23 -9.07
N ALA A 233 12.88 17.01 -8.45
CA ALA A 233 11.54 16.56 -8.11
C ALA A 233 10.72 16.14 -9.36
N LEU A 234 10.77 16.95 -10.42
CA LEU A 234 10.10 16.65 -11.69
C LEU A 234 10.64 15.38 -12.35
N LEU A 235 11.95 15.14 -12.26
CA LEU A 235 12.57 13.90 -12.76
C LEU A 235 12.38 12.69 -11.84
N THR A 236 11.79 12.87 -10.65
CA THR A 236 11.61 11.80 -9.66
C THR A 236 10.17 11.29 -9.61
N LYS A 237 9.19 12.18 -9.36
CA LYS A 237 7.79 11.78 -9.21
C LYS A 237 6.88 12.99 -9.40
N LEU A 238 5.91 12.89 -10.31
CA LEU A 238 4.99 13.99 -10.64
C LEU A 238 4.10 14.43 -9.47
N THR A 239 3.88 13.57 -8.47
CA THR A 239 3.15 13.91 -7.24
C THR A 239 3.80 15.07 -6.46
N LEU A 240 5.11 15.30 -6.64
CA LEU A 240 5.80 16.46 -6.07
C LEU A 240 5.34 17.80 -6.67
N GLY A 241 4.59 17.81 -7.78
CA GLY A 241 3.98 19.01 -8.36
C GLY A 241 3.13 19.80 -7.34
N VAL A 242 2.44 19.09 -6.44
CA VAL A 242 1.68 19.70 -5.34
C VAL A 242 2.60 20.46 -4.39
N LEU A 243 3.72 19.85 -3.99
CA LEU A 243 4.70 20.49 -3.10
C LEU A 243 5.37 21.69 -3.77
N ILE A 244 5.68 21.58 -5.07
CA ILE A 244 6.25 22.67 -5.87
C ILE A 244 5.29 23.88 -5.80
N GLY A 245 4.01 23.69 -6.10
CA GLY A 245 3.00 24.76 -6.03
C GLY A 245 2.93 25.43 -4.65
N ILE A 246 2.93 24.63 -3.58
CA ILE A 246 2.92 25.13 -2.19
C ILE A 246 4.19 25.93 -1.86
N CYS A 247 5.36 25.45 -2.26
CA CYS A 247 6.63 26.13 -2.03
C CYS A 247 6.69 27.49 -2.76
N PHE A 248 6.31 27.53 -4.04
CA PHE A 248 6.24 28.78 -4.80
C PHE A 248 5.19 29.74 -4.22
N GLY A 249 4.02 29.23 -3.83
CA GLY A 249 2.99 30.03 -3.14
C GLY A 249 3.51 30.65 -1.84
N ALA A 250 4.24 29.88 -1.02
CA ALA A 250 4.83 30.38 0.22
C ALA A 250 5.89 31.48 -0.05
N VAL A 251 6.74 31.29 -1.06
CA VAL A 251 7.73 32.30 -1.48
C VAL A 251 7.05 33.56 -2.02
N ALA A 252 5.99 33.42 -2.82
CA ALA A 252 5.21 34.53 -3.35
C ALA A 252 4.55 35.34 -2.22
N LEU A 253 3.90 34.67 -1.26
CA LEU A 253 3.31 35.33 -0.09
C LEU A 253 4.37 36.07 0.73
N ARG A 254 5.57 35.49 0.90
CA ARG A 254 6.67 36.12 1.63
C ARG A 254 7.21 37.37 0.92
N LEU A 255 7.20 37.38 -0.41
CA LEU A 255 7.77 38.44 -1.25
C LEU A 255 6.72 39.33 -1.90
N ARG A 256 5.44 39.26 -1.48
CA ARG A 256 4.32 40.02 -2.06
C ARG A 256 4.54 41.54 -2.13
N GLY A 257 5.36 42.09 -1.24
CA GLY A 257 5.73 43.51 -1.22
C GLY A 257 6.92 43.89 -2.11
N ASN A 258 7.54 42.93 -2.82
CA ASN A 258 8.67 43.16 -3.72
C ASN A 258 8.56 42.25 -4.95
N ILE A 259 7.71 42.68 -5.88
CA ILE A 259 7.37 41.93 -7.11
C ILE A 259 8.61 41.71 -7.98
N ALA A 260 9.51 42.68 -8.08
CA ALA A 260 10.74 42.54 -8.86
C ALA A 260 11.65 41.41 -8.32
N LEU A 261 11.82 41.33 -7.00
CA LEU A 261 12.59 40.25 -6.37
C LEU A 261 11.88 38.90 -6.53
N LEU A 262 10.56 38.86 -6.41
CA LEU A 262 9.76 37.65 -6.65
C LEU A 262 9.96 37.17 -8.09
N ALA A 263 9.76 38.03 -9.09
CA ALA A 263 9.93 37.71 -10.51
C ALA A 263 11.34 37.17 -10.79
N ARG A 264 12.39 37.86 -10.30
CA ARG A 264 13.78 37.41 -10.47
C ARG A 264 14.01 36.02 -9.86
N ARG A 265 13.53 35.77 -8.64
CA ARG A 265 13.71 34.48 -7.96
C ARG A 265 12.96 33.35 -8.67
N THR A 266 11.73 33.61 -9.11
CA THR A 266 10.93 32.65 -9.87
C THR A 266 11.57 32.35 -11.22
N MET A 267 12.09 33.36 -11.93
CA MET A 267 12.78 33.16 -13.21
C MET A 267 14.06 32.33 -13.06
N VAL A 268 14.89 32.62 -12.04
CA VAL A 268 16.11 31.84 -11.79
C VAL A 268 15.78 30.40 -11.38
N ALA A 269 14.80 30.20 -10.50
CA ALA A 269 14.39 28.86 -10.09
C ALA A 269 13.77 28.08 -11.27
N GLY A 270 12.88 28.70 -12.04
CA GLY A 270 12.23 28.10 -13.21
C GLY A 270 13.24 27.77 -14.32
N GLY A 271 14.14 28.70 -14.65
CA GLY A 271 15.20 28.46 -15.64
C GLY A 271 16.14 27.33 -15.22
N THR A 272 16.50 27.25 -13.95
CA THR A 272 17.32 26.15 -13.43
C THR A 272 16.57 24.82 -13.46
N ALA A 273 15.28 24.81 -13.10
CA ALA A 273 14.45 23.60 -13.16
C ALA A 273 14.30 23.09 -14.60
N LEU A 274 14.12 23.98 -15.58
CA LEU A 274 14.07 23.64 -17.00
C LEU A 274 15.42 23.14 -17.52
N ALA A 275 16.54 23.68 -17.06
CA ALA A 275 17.86 23.15 -17.42
C ALA A 275 18.07 21.71 -16.93
N VAL A 276 17.48 21.34 -15.79
CA VAL A 276 17.58 19.99 -15.22
C VAL A 276 16.58 19.02 -15.85
N ALA A 277 15.29 19.39 -15.90
CA ALA A 277 14.19 18.49 -16.25
C ALA A 277 13.55 18.76 -17.62
N GLY A 278 13.90 19.88 -18.26
CA GLY A 278 13.25 20.34 -19.50
C GLY A 278 13.45 19.39 -20.67
N TRP A 279 14.58 18.68 -20.74
CA TRP A 279 14.82 17.66 -21.77
C TRP A 279 13.79 16.51 -21.69
N TRP A 280 13.40 16.10 -20.47
CA TRP A 280 12.44 15.01 -20.28
C TRP A 280 11.01 15.49 -20.57
N LEU A 281 10.67 16.71 -20.15
CA LEU A 281 9.37 17.33 -20.48
C LEU A 281 9.21 17.51 -22.00
N ALA A 282 10.26 17.97 -22.68
CA ALA A 282 10.27 18.11 -24.14
C ALA A 282 10.14 16.76 -24.85
N ARG A 283 10.84 15.73 -24.35
CA ARG A 283 10.69 14.35 -24.84
C ARG A 283 9.25 13.87 -24.71
N ASN A 284 8.63 14.03 -23.56
CA ASN A 284 7.24 13.59 -23.33
C ASN A 284 6.25 14.36 -24.19
N LEU A 285 6.46 15.67 -24.38
CA LEU A 285 5.65 16.47 -25.30
C LEU A 285 5.75 15.95 -26.73
N TRP A 286 6.95 15.57 -27.18
CA TRP A 286 7.16 15.02 -28.53
C TRP A 286 6.57 13.61 -28.71
N LEU A 287 6.73 12.73 -27.71
CA LEU A 287 6.26 11.34 -27.79
C LEU A 287 4.76 11.19 -27.54
N TYR A 288 4.21 11.95 -26.60
CA TYR A 288 2.88 11.73 -26.05
C TYR A 288 1.93 12.91 -26.25
N GLY A 289 2.40 14.05 -26.78
CA GLY A 289 1.62 15.28 -26.86
C GLY A 289 1.30 15.91 -25.49
N ASP A 290 1.90 15.38 -24.42
CA ASP A 290 1.67 15.79 -23.03
C ASP A 290 3.02 15.79 -22.30
N PRO A 291 3.50 16.95 -21.81
CA PRO A 291 4.81 17.05 -21.16
C PRO A 291 4.92 16.21 -19.87
N PHE A 292 3.80 15.87 -19.25
CA PHE A 292 3.75 15.08 -18.02
C PHE A 292 3.27 13.65 -18.25
N ALA A 293 2.95 13.27 -19.49
CA ALA A 293 2.45 11.94 -19.85
C ALA A 293 1.23 11.47 -19.03
N LEU A 294 0.41 12.39 -18.51
CA LEU A 294 -0.79 12.10 -17.72
C LEU A 294 -1.89 11.45 -18.57
N ASN A 295 -2.00 11.83 -19.84
CA ASN A 295 -2.95 11.22 -20.76
C ASN A 295 -2.64 9.73 -21.00
N VAL A 296 -1.35 9.38 -21.02
CA VAL A 296 -0.90 8.00 -21.17
C VAL A 296 -1.18 7.19 -19.91
N ASP A 297 -0.85 7.71 -18.71
CA ASP A 297 -1.20 7.07 -17.43
C ASP A 297 -2.71 6.79 -17.32
N ARG A 298 -3.55 7.75 -17.72
CA ARG A 298 -5.02 7.59 -17.74
C ARG A 298 -5.46 6.51 -18.73
N ALA A 299 -4.87 6.48 -19.92
CA ALA A 299 -5.21 5.52 -20.96
C ALA A 299 -4.77 4.08 -20.62
N GLN A 300 -3.73 3.91 -19.81
CA GLN A 300 -3.27 2.59 -19.34
C GLN A 300 -4.19 1.98 -18.28
N ASN A 301 -4.86 2.81 -17.47
CA ASN A 301 -5.69 2.35 -16.37
C ASN A 301 -7.15 2.83 -16.50
N PRO A 302 -7.86 2.51 -17.60
CA PRO A 302 -9.21 3.01 -17.85
C PRO A 302 -10.21 2.46 -16.83
N SER A 303 -9.98 1.25 -16.30
CA SER A 303 -10.79 0.60 -15.26
C SER A 303 -10.64 1.22 -13.87
N LEU A 304 -9.62 2.03 -13.64
CA LEU A 304 -9.45 2.77 -12.39
C LEU A 304 -10.19 4.11 -12.41
N VAL A 305 -10.67 4.61 -13.56
CA VAL A 305 -11.37 5.89 -13.67
C VAL A 305 -12.72 5.85 -12.95
N GLY A 306 -12.71 6.20 -11.67
CA GLY A 306 -13.88 6.24 -10.82
C GLY A 306 -14.69 7.52 -11.01
N ALA A 307 -16.00 7.40 -11.10
CA ALA A 307 -16.95 8.51 -10.90
C ALA A 307 -17.32 8.63 -9.40
N GLY A 308 -16.32 8.52 -8.52
CA GLY A 308 -16.56 8.49 -7.07
C GLY A 308 -17.14 9.82 -6.58
N LYS A 309 -18.30 9.79 -5.92
CA LYS A 309 -18.79 10.97 -5.19
C LYS A 309 -18.04 11.08 -3.86
N VAL A 310 -17.74 12.31 -3.45
CA VAL A 310 -17.19 12.56 -2.11
C VAL A 310 -18.31 12.35 -1.10
N ASP A 311 -18.22 11.28 -0.33
CA ASP A 311 -19.09 11.01 0.82
C ASP A 311 -18.27 10.81 2.10
N ILE A 312 -18.98 10.70 3.23
CA ILE A 312 -18.36 10.52 4.54
C ILE A 312 -17.60 9.20 4.65
N GLN A 313 -18.01 8.17 3.92
CA GLN A 313 -17.42 6.84 3.95
C GLN A 313 -16.09 6.82 3.19
N LEU A 314 -16.00 7.50 2.06
CA LEU A 314 -14.77 7.73 1.31
C LEU A 314 -13.79 8.53 2.16
N LEU A 315 -14.23 9.61 2.81
CA LEU A 315 -13.36 10.40 3.68
C LEU A 315 -12.84 9.57 4.86
N ARG A 316 -13.72 8.80 5.51
CA ARG A 316 -13.34 7.92 6.62
C ARG A 316 -12.36 6.85 6.16
N SER A 317 -12.65 6.16 5.06
CA SER A 317 -11.78 5.10 4.52
C SER A 317 -10.43 5.65 4.06
N LEU A 318 -10.40 6.82 3.44
CA LEU A 318 -9.16 7.51 3.08
C LEU A 318 -8.32 7.81 4.32
N LEU A 319 -8.90 8.45 5.33
CA LEU A 319 -8.15 8.82 6.55
C LEU A 319 -7.61 7.58 7.29
N LEU A 320 -8.41 6.53 7.42
CA LEU A 320 -7.97 5.28 8.05
C LEU A 320 -6.91 4.56 7.22
N THR A 321 -7.09 4.45 5.90
CA THR A 321 -6.12 3.78 5.01
C THR A 321 -4.81 4.54 4.97
N VAL A 322 -4.85 5.87 4.87
CA VAL A 322 -3.67 6.74 4.91
C VAL A 322 -2.96 6.62 6.25
N ARG A 323 -3.68 6.60 7.37
CA ARG A 323 -3.09 6.36 8.70
C ARG A 323 -2.39 5.00 8.72
N ASP A 324 -3.11 3.92 8.42
CA ASP A 324 -2.61 2.55 8.59
C ASP A 324 -1.38 2.31 7.73
N SER A 325 -1.46 2.69 6.46
CA SER A 325 -0.38 2.50 5.49
C SER A 325 0.68 3.59 5.44
N TYR A 326 0.60 4.62 6.30
CA TYR A 326 1.73 5.50 6.58
C TYR A 326 2.61 4.97 7.71
N PHE A 327 2.06 4.18 8.63
CA PHE A 327 2.74 3.73 9.84
C PHE A 327 3.19 2.26 9.77
N ALA A 328 2.30 1.34 9.41
CA ALA A 328 2.60 -0.09 9.38
C ALA A 328 1.54 -0.87 8.58
N ARG A 329 1.70 -0.93 7.27
CA ARG A 329 0.94 -1.82 6.38
C ARG A 329 1.84 -2.34 5.26
N PHE A 330 2.25 -3.59 5.42
CA PHE A 330 3.33 -4.22 4.66
C PHE A 330 2.80 -5.07 3.51
N GLY A 331 3.74 -5.60 2.73
CA GLY A 331 3.45 -6.35 1.49
C GLY A 331 2.67 -5.49 0.50
N TRP A 332 1.80 -6.13 -0.26
CA TRP A 332 0.87 -5.47 -1.17
C TRP A 332 -0.40 -5.02 -0.44
N MET A 333 -0.24 -4.30 0.68
CA MET A 333 -1.30 -3.87 1.60
C MET A 333 -2.07 -5.02 2.30
N ASN A 334 -1.56 -6.25 2.17
CA ASN A 334 -2.16 -7.50 2.63
C ASN A 334 -1.59 -8.00 3.98
N ILE A 335 -0.56 -7.34 4.52
CA ILE A 335 0.06 -7.68 5.79
C ILE A 335 -0.09 -6.50 6.76
N ALA A 336 -0.72 -6.73 7.91
CA ALA A 336 -1.00 -5.70 8.89
C ALA A 336 -0.66 -6.16 10.32
N PRO A 337 -0.21 -5.25 11.21
CA PRO A 337 -0.19 -5.50 12.64
C PRO A 337 -1.59 -5.72 13.22
N PRO A 338 -1.69 -6.23 14.46
CA PRO A 338 -2.93 -6.23 15.22
C PRO A 338 -3.58 -4.84 15.30
N LEU A 339 -4.91 -4.80 15.32
CA LEU A 339 -5.68 -3.56 15.23
C LEU A 339 -5.35 -2.50 16.30
N TRP A 340 -5.00 -2.94 17.52
CA TRP A 340 -4.64 -2.04 18.63
C TRP A 340 -3.44 -1.15 18.30
N VAL A 341 -2.54 -1.56 17.39
CA VAL A 341 -1.41 -0.74 16.95
C VAL A 341 -1.91 0.54 16.29
N TYR A 342 -2.98 0.46 15.50
CA TYR A 342 -3.56 1.62 14.85
C TYR A 342 -4.32 2.53 15.82
N ASP A 343 -4.88 1.98 16.90
CA ASP A 343 -5.48 2.77 17.97
C ASP A 343 -4.42 3.61 18.69
N VAL A 344 -3.26 3.02 18.99
CA VAL A 344 -2.10 3.74 19.55
C VAL A 344 -1.64 4.85 18.61
N VAL A 345 -1.53 4.56 17.30
CA VAL A 345 -1.20 5.58 16.29
C VAL A 345 -2.21 6.72 16.31
N THR A 346 -3.51 6.41 16.37
CA THR A 346 -4.56 7.44 16.47
C THR A 346 -4.43 8.29 17.72
N VAL A 347 -4.12 7.70 18.88
CA VAL A 347 -3.86 8.46 20.11
C VAL A 347 -2.66 9.39 19.93
N VAL A 348 -1.55 8.90 19.38
CA VAL A 348 -0.35 9.72 19.13
C VAL A 348 -0.65 10.89 18.19
N LEU A 349 -1.36 10.64 17.09
CA LEU A 349 -1.77 11.69 16.15
C LEU A 349 -2.72 12.71 16.80
N SER A 350 -3.63 12.25 17.67
CA SER A 350 -4.57 13.13 18.37
C SER A 350 -3.87 14.03 19.39
N VAL A 351 -2.92 13.48 20.17
CA VAL A 351 -2.08 14.24 21.10
C VAL A 351 -1.20 15.25 20.35
N ALA A 352 -0.66 14.87 19.20
CA ALA A 352 0.11 15.77 18.36
C ALA A 352 -0.76 16.92 17.82
N ALA A 353 -1.96 16.63 17.31
CA ALA A 353 -2.90 17.64 16.83
C ALA A 353 -3.33 18.61 17.94
N ALA A 354 -3.68 18.09 19.12
CA ALA A 354 -4.00 18.90 20.30
C ALA A 354 -2.81 19.77 20.74
N GLY A 355 -1.58 19.24 20.65
CA GLY A 355 -0.36 20.00 20.94
C GLY A 355 -0.11 21.13 19.95
N ILE A 356 -0.37 20.93 18.66
CA ILE A 356 -0.30 22.00 17.65
C ILE A 356 -1.37 23.07 17.92
N ALA A 357 -2.60 22.67 18.27
CA ALA A 357 -3.67 23.60 18.62
C ALA A 357 -3.30 24.44 19.86
N LEU A 358 -2.75 23.80 20.89
CA LEU A 358 -2.24 24.47 22.09
C LEU A 358 -1.08 25.42 21.74
N TRP A 359 -0.15 25.00 20.88
CA TRP A 359 0.93 25.86 20.41
C TRP A 359 0.39 27.10 19.69
N LEU A 360 -0.61 26.94 18.82
CA LEU A 360 -1.27 28.05 18.14
C LEU A 360 -1.99 29.00 19.11
N ALA A 361 -2.62 28.48 20.16
CA ALA A 361 -3.25 29.30 21.19
C ALA A 361 -2.24 30.10 22.03
N LEU A 362 -1.09 29.49 22.36
CA LEU A 362 -0.08 30.10 23.23
C LEU A 362 0.94 30.97 22.49
N ARG A 363 1.06 30.88 21.15
CA ARG A 363 2.09 31.61 20.40
C ARG A 363 1.98 33.13 20.53
N LEU A 364 0.77 33.67 20.67
CA LEU A 364 0.53 35.11 20.80
C LEU A 364 0.96 35.64 22.17
N THR A 365 0.96 34.78 23.20
CA THR A 365 1.39 35.13 24.55
C THR A 365 2.88 34.85 24.79
N GLY A 366 3.58 34.26 23.82
CA GLY A 366 4.98 33.87 23.94
C GLY A 366 5.25 32.70 24.89
N ARG A 367 4.20 32.03 25.39
CA ARG A 367 4.28 30.95 26.39
C ARG A 367 4.38 29.55 25.78
N THR A 368 4.79 29.44 24.52
CA THR A 368 4.92 28.13 23.84
C THR A 368 6.08 27.34 24.42
N ALA A 369 5.86 26.05 24.71
CA ALA A 369 6.95 25.18 25.13
C ALA A 369 7.96 24.98 23.99
N VAL A 370 7.50 24.80 22.74
CA VAL A 370 8.34 24.56 21.56
C VAL A 370 8.57 25.84 20.74
N THR A 371 9.83 26.10 20.38
CA THR A 371 10.24 27.25 19.57
C THR A 371 10.37 26.87 18.09
N VAL A 372 9.25 26.91 17.37
CA VAL A 372 9.20 26.66 15.92
C VAL A 372 8.91 27.94 15.13
N SER A 373 9.47 28.06 13.93
CA SER A 373 9.14 29.13 13.00
C SER A 373 7.70 28.97 12.50
N ALA A 374 6.83 29.94 12.78
CA ALA A 374 5.43 29.91 12.36
C ALA A 374 5.25 29.78 10.84
N SER A 375 6.14 30.38 10.03
CA SER A 375 6.08 30.24 8.58
C SER A 375 6.47 28.84 8.10
N LEU A 376 7.40 28.17 8.79
CA LEU A 376 7.83 26.83 8.43
C LEU A 376 6.87 25.76 8.95
N LEU A 377 6.27 25.96 10.12
CA LEU A 377 5.15 25.12 10.57
C LEU A 377 3.94 25.29 9.63
N GLY A 378 3.64 26.52 9.21
CA GLY A 378 2.59 26.79 8.22
C GLY A 378 2.86 26.12 6.88
N LEU A 379 4.10 26.18 6.38
CA LEU A 379 4.53 25.45 5.19
C LEU A 379 4.36 23.93 5.36
N SER A 380 4.76 23.38 6.51
CA SER A 380 4.60 21.96 6.79
C SER A 380 3.13 21.53 6.82
N LEU A 381 2.27 22.27 7.53
CA LEU A 381 0.83 22.00 7.59
C LEU A 381 0.17 22.10 6.21
N ALA A 382 0.52 23.13 5.43
CA ALA A 382 0.02 23.28 4.06
C ALA A 382 0.47 22.13 3.16
N SER A 383 1.71 21.64 3.32
CA SER A 383 2.25 20.51 2.56
C SER A 383 1.52 19.21 2.88
N VAL A 384 1.28 18.92 4.16
CA VAL A 384 0.51 17.74 4.58
C VAL A 384 -0.93 17.82 4.07
N LEU A 385 -1.60 18.96 4.27
CA LEU A 385 -2.98 19.14 3.81
C LEU A 385 -3.08 19.06 2.28
N GLY A 386 -2.16 19.68 1.55
CA GLY A 386 -2.13 19.65 0.09
C GLY A 386 -1.98 18.23 -0.46
N PHE A 387 -1.14 17.40 0.15
CA PHE A 387 -1.02 15.99 -0.25
C PHE A 387 -2.24 15.16 0.14
N LEU A 388 -2.88 15.41 1.29
CA LEU A 388 -4.14 14.75 1.65
C LEU A 388 -5.26 15.10 0.65
N ILE A 389 -5.33 16.37 0.22
CA ILE A 389 -6.27 16.81 -0.83
C ILE A 389 -5.92 16.14 -2.16
N ALA A 390 -4.65 16.09 -2.54
CA ALA A 390 -4.22 15.40 -3.76
C ALA A 390 -4.57 13.91 -3.74
N LEU A 391 -4.42 13.25 -2.59
CA LEU A 391 -4.84 11.86 -2.39
C LEU A 391 -6.35 11.70 -2.46
N LEU A 392 -7.13 12.65 -1.94
CA LEU A 392 -8.59 12.64 -2.09
C LEU A 392 -8.99 12.78 -3.56
N VAL A 393 -8.37 13.70 -4.30
CA VAL A 393 -8.59 13.87 -5.74
C VAL A 393 -8.22 12.59 -6.49
N PHE A 394 -7.11 11.96 -6.12
CA PHE A 394 -6.68 10.70 -6.69
C PHE A 394 -7.59 9.53 -6.30
N ALA A 395 -8.13 9.50 -5.08
CA ALA A 395 -9.11 8.51 -4.62
C ALA A 395 -10.41 8.57 -5.42
N ILE A 396 -10.89 9.79 -5.67
CA ILE A 396 -12.07 10.04 -6.52
C ILE A 396 -11.81 9.50 -7.93
N GLY A 397 -10.62 9.77 -8.47
CA GLY A 397 -10.27 9.44 -9.86
C GLY A 397 -9.80 8.00 -10.11
N LYS A 398 -9.14 7.33 -9.15
CA LYS A 398 -8.55 5.97 -9.31
C LYS A 398 -9.23 4.88 -8.44
N GLY A 399 -10.13 5.24 -7.52
CA GLY A 399 -10.80 4.29 -6.62
C GLY A 399 -9.95 3.81 -5.42
N PRO A 400 -10.37 2.71 -4.74
CA PRO A 400 -9.79 2.22 -3.47
C PRO A 400 -8.30 1.89 -3.47
N SER A 401 -7.76 1.49 -4.63
CA SER A 401 -6.33 1.19 -4.79
C SER A 401 -5.44 2.45 -4.73
N GLY A 402 -6.03 3.65 -4.80
CA GLY A 402 -5.30 4.89 -5.02
C GLY A 402 -4.83 5.68 -3.79
N TYR A 403 -5.38 5.47 -2.59
CA TYR A 403 -5.14 6.38 -1.44
C TYR A 403 -4.34 5.78 -0.29
N GLN A 404 -3.12 5.34 -0.61
CA GLN A 404 -2.19 4.80 0.39
C GLN A 404 -1.38 5.90 1.08
N GLY A 405 -1.11 5.71 2.36
CA GLY A 405 -0.31 6.57 3.21
C GLY A 405 1.13 6.71 2.75
N ARG A 406 1.71 5.69 2.08
CA ARG A 406 3.05 5.80 1.49
C ARG A 406 3.22 7.00 0.55
N TYR A 407 2.14 7.48 -0.08
CA TYR A 407 2.16 8.65 -0.94
C TYR A 407 2.31 9.99 -0.18
N LEU A 408 2.31 9.99 1.16
CA LEU A 408 2.69 11.14 1.98
C LEU A 408 4.21 11.22 2.23
N PHE A 409 5.00 10.19 1.88
CA PHE A 409 6.45 10.25 2.08
C PHE A 409 7.19 11.39 1.34
N PRO A 410 6.74 11.86 0.16
CA PRO A 410 7.28 13.08 -0.45
C PRO A 410 7.26 14.30 0.49
N VAL A 411 6.35 14.34 1.47
CA VAL A 411 6.26 15.39 2.50
C VAL A 411 6.60 14.88 3.90
N ALA A 412 7.32 13.76 4.03
CA ALA A 412 7.68 13.16 5.32
C ALA A 412 8.42 14.14 6.26
N ALA A 413 9.27 15.01 5.71
CA ALA A 413 9.96 16.04 6.48
C ALA A 413 8.97 17.04 7.11
N ALA A 414 7.91 17.41 6.39
CA ALA A 414 6.84 18.28 6.90
C ALA A 414 6.00 17.55 7.96
N VAL A 415 5.60 16.30 7.71
CA VAL A 415 4.88 15.46 8.68
C VAL A 415 5.66 15.37 9.99
N SER A 416 6.97 15.09 9.91
CA SER A 416 7.85 14.95 11.07
C SER A 416 7.97 16.24 11.88
N VAL A 417 8.04 17.41 11.24
CA VAL A 417 8.04 18.71 11.93
C VAL A 417 6.71 18.98 12.62
N CYS A 418 5.57 18.66 11.97
CA CYS A 418 4.25 18.81 12.59
C CYS A 418 4.13 17.93 13.84
N LEU A 419 4.49 16.65 13.74
CA LEU A 419 4.40 15.70 14.85
C LEU A 419 5.36 16.05 15.99
N ALA A 420 6.59 16.42 15.68
CA ALA A 420 7.54 16.88 16.70
C ALA A 420 7.05 18.16 17.40
N THR A 421 6.46 19.11 16.68
CA THR A 421 5.88 20.33 17.27
C THR A 421 4.75 19.97 18.23
N GLY A 422 3.82 19.12 17.79
CA GLY A 422 2.66 18.73 18.59
C GLY A 422 3.02 17.93 19.84
N LEU A 423 3.83 16.87 19.68
CA LEU A 423 4.19 15.99 20.80
C LEU A 423 5.11 16.68 21.81
N LEU A 424 6.11 17.44 21.36
CA LEU A 424 7.05 18.11 22.27
C LEU A 424 6.46 19.35 22.93
N GLN A 425 5.28 19.84 22.49
CA GLN A 425 4.56 20.89 23.19
C GLN A 425 4.16 20.46 24.61
N TRP A 426 3.97 19.16 24.83
CA TRP A 426 3.65 18.57 26.13
C TRP A 426 4.89 18.23 26.96
N VAL A 427 6.10 18.35 26.39
CA VAL A 427 7.35 17.91 27.01
C VAL A 427 8.18 19.11 27.45
N PRO A 428 8.49 19.26 28.75
CA PRO A 428 9.38 20.31 29.23
C PRO A 428 10.76 20.24 28.57
N ALA A 429 11.37 21.40 28.28
CA ALA A 429 12.66 21.49 27.57
C ALA A 429 13.76 20.58 28.18
N ARG A 430 13.82 20.53 29.52
CA ARG A 430 14.75 19.68 30.31
C ARG A 430 14.58 18.17 30.10
N ARG A 431 13.44 17.70 29.58
CA ARG A 431 13.13 16.28 29.34
C ARG A 431 13.15 15.89 27.86
N ARG A 432 13.52 16.79 26.94
CA ARG A 432 13.43 16.51 25.49
C ARG A 432 14.38 15.43 25.02
N TRP A 433 15.61 15.37 25.55
CA TRP A 433 16.52 14.27 25.23
C TRP A 433 16.02 12.91 25.74
N TRP A 434 15.31 12.89 26.87
CA TRP A 434 14.61 11.68 27.34
C TRP A 434 13.49 11.29 26.38
N ALA A 435 12.70 12.25 25.88
CA ALA A 435 11.69 11.97 24.85
C ALA A 435 12.30 11.44 23.55
N VAL A 436 13.46 11.98 23.11
CA VAL A 436 14.21 11.46 21.96
C VAL A 436 14.68 10.02 22.21
N GLY A 437 15.25 9.74 23.39
CA GLY A 437 15.71 8.39 23.75
C GLY A 437 14.55 7.38 23.84
N ALA A 438 13.42 7.79 24.45
CA ALA A 438 12.22 6.96 24.55
C ALA A 438 11.61 6.66 23.18
N LEU A 439 11.45 7.67 22.31
CA LEU A 439 11.00 7.47 20.93
C LEU A 439 11.97 6.56 20.16
N GLY A 440 13.28 6.73 20.39
CA GLY A 440 14.29 5.88 19.78
C GLY A 440 14.19 4.41 20.18
N ALA A 441 14.10 4.13 21.48
CA ALA A 441 13.96 2.78 22.00
C ALA A 441 12.66 2.11 21.53
N VAL A 442 11.53 2.82 21.64
CA VAL A 442 10.23 2.32 21.19
C VAL A 442 10.23 2.12 19.67
N GLY A 443 10.70 3.09 18.89
CA GLY A 443 10.70 3.01 17.43
C GLY A 443 11.56 1.87 16.88
N ILE A 444 12.76 1.66 17.45
CA ILE A 444 13.60 0.50 17.11
C ILE A 444 12.87 -0.79 17.48
N GLY A 445 12.31 -0.87 18.69
CA GLY A 445 11.55 -2.03 19.14
C GLY A 445 10.37 -2.36 18.22
N VAL A 446 9.61 -1.35 17.79
CA VAL A 446 8.49 -1.51 16.86
C VAL A 446 8.98 -1.98 15.48
N CYS A 447 10.06 -1.40 14.93
CA CYS A 447 10.60 -1.85 13.64
C CYS A 447 11.09 -3.31 13.70
N VAL A 448 11.80 -3.68 14.78
CA VAL A 448 12.28 -5.05 14.99
C VAL A 448 11.10 -6.01 15.18
N TYR A 449 10.11 -5.63 15.98
CA TYR A 449 8.88 -6.42 16.17
C TYR A 449 8.13 -6.59 14.84
N SER A 450 7.93 -5.51 14.07
CA SER A 450 7.28 -5.56 12.77
C SER A 450 8.01 -6.48 11.80
N LEU A 451 9.34 -6.45 11.76
CA LEU A 451 10.09 -7.36 10.91
C LEU A 451 9.89 -8.82 11.31
N TRP A 452 10.15 -9.15 12.58
CA TRP A 452 10.24 -10.54 13.01
C TRP A 452 8.93 -11.21 13.37
N GLN A 453 7.93 -10.44 13.80
CA GLN A 453 6.64 -10.97 14.27
C GLN A 453 5.52 -10.76 13.26
N ILE A 454 5.70 -9.88 12.27
CA ILE A 454 4.67 -9.57 11.29
C ILE A 454 5.14 -9.91 9.88
N VAL A 455 6.26 -9.34 9.43
CA VAL A 455 6.70 -9.43 8.03
C VAL A 455 7.31 -10.79 7.71
N VAL A 456 8.32 -11.24 8.46
CA VAL A 456 8.99 -12.52 8.22
C VAL A 456 8.03 -13.71 8.32
N PRO A 457 7.16 -13.82 9.34
CA PRO A 457 6.20 -14.93 9.42
C PRO A 457 5.15 -14.91 8.31
N ALA A 458 4.85 -13.75 7.72
CA ALA A 458 3.93 -13.64 6.58
C ALA A 458 4.54 -14.16 5.27
N TYR A 459 5.86 -14.27 5.21
CA TYR A 459 6.62 -14.85 4.10
C TYR A 459 7.36 -16.11 4.55
N PRO A 460 6.64 -17.21 4.86
CA PRO A 460 7.29 -18.47 5.20
C PRO A 460 8.27 -18.83 4.08
N SER A 461 9.50 -19.22 4.45
CA SER A 461 10.53 -19.60 3.47
C SER A 461 9.92 -20.54 2.45
N PRO A 462 10.27 -20.42 1.17
CA PRO A 462 9.82 -21.37 0.17
C PRO A 462 10.32 -22.73 0.61
N LEU A 463 9.45 -23.52 1.27
CA LEU A 463 9.57 -24.96 1.22
C LEU A 463 9.74 -25.27 -0.27
N PRO A 464 10.69 -26.15 -0.65
CA PRO A 464 10.96 -26.44 -2.04
C PRO A 464 9.62 -26.61 -2.74
N ILE A 465 9.36 -25.70 -3.67
CA ILE A 465 8.18 -25.74 -4.51
C ILE A 465 8.33 -27.05 -5.26
N TYR A 466 7.69 -28.10 -4.74
CA TYR A 466 7.33 -29.21 -5.58
C TYR A 466 6.57 -28.57 -6.74
N PRO A 467 7.00 -28.80 -8.00
CA PRO A 467 6.35 -28.22 -9.16
C PRO A 467 4.84 -28.42 -9.02
N PRO A 468 4.00 -27.47 -9.46
CA PRO A 468 2.61 -27.36 -9.07
C PRO A 468 1.87 -28.67 -9.36
N SER A 469 1.80 -29.54 -8.37
CA SER A 469 0.77 -30.55 -8.29
C SER A 469 -0.47 -29.78 -7.89
N ARG A 470 -1.32 -29.48 -8.89
CA ARG A 470 -2.73 -29.10 -8.76
C ARG A 470 -3.22 -29.25 -7.33
N ALA A 471 -3.63 -28.15 -6.70
CA ALA A 471 -4.52 -28.09 -5.53
C ALA A 471 -4.79 -29.47 -4.88
N VAL A 472 -3.82 -29.97 -4.12
CA VAL A 472 -4.07 -31.08 -3.21
C VAL A 472 -4.32 -30.40 -1.87
N THR A 473 -5.60 -30.10 -1.60
CA THR A 473 -6.14 -30.37 -0.25
C THR A 473 -5.49 -31.66 0.22
N PRO A 474 -5.03 -31.85 1.47
CA PRO A 474 -4.38 -33.09 1.88
C PRO A 474 -5.39 -34.26 1.85
N GLU A 475 -5.78 -34.67 0.65
CA GLU A 475 -6.04 -36.02 0.24
C GLU A 475 -4.70 -36.69 0.50
N LEU A 476 -4.62 -37.37 1.64
CA LEU A 476 -3.86 -38.61 1.70
C LEU A 476 -4.04 -39.27 0.33
N PRO A 477 -2.98 -39.42 -0.49
CA PRO A 477 -3.13 -39.95 -1.83
C PRO A 477 -3.61 -41.39 -1.66
N LEU A 478 -4.92 -41.55 -1.73
CA LEU A 478 -5.55 -42.82 -1.99
C LEU A 478 -4.92 -43.24 -3.31
N ASP A 479 -4.10 -44.31 -3.27
CA ASP A 479 -3.49 -44.93 -4.46
C ASP A 479 -4.48 -44.83 -5.63
N ALA A 480 -4.02 -44.48 -6.83
CA ALA A 480 -4.88 -44.19 -7.99
C ALA A 480 -5.95 -45.28 -8.28
N ARG A 481 -5.75 -46.49 -7.76
CA ARG A 481 -6.74 -47.57 -7.71
C ARG A 481 -7.98 -47.24 -6.86
N TYR A 482 -7.79 -46.67 -5.68
CA TYR A 482 -8.85 -46.26 -4.76
C TYR A 482 -9.56 -44.99 -5.23
N ASP A 483 -8.83 -43.98 -5.74
CA ASP A 483 -9.43 -42.75 -6.28
C ASP A 483 -10.37 -43.04 -7.46
N ARG A 484 -9.94 -43.90 -8.39
CA ARG A 484 -10.78 -44.39 -9.48
C ARG A 484 -12.01 -45.15 -8.95
N GLY A 485 -11.83 -45.98 -7.92
CA GLY A 485 -12.94 -46.70 -7.28
C GLY A 485 -13.98 -45.75 -6.67
N ILE A 486 -13.52 -44.76 -5.89
CA ILE A 486 -14.39 -43.77 -5.24
C ILE A 486 -15.09 -42.90 -6.29
N THR A 487 -14.38 -42.46 -7.33
CA THR A 487 -14.96 -41.65 -8.41
C THR A 487 -16.01 -42.42 -9.19
N LEU A 488 -15.78 -43.71 -9.47
CA LEU A 488 -16.77 -44.58 -10.12
C LEU A 488 -17.99 -44.82 -9.22
N LEU A 489 -17.79 -45.04 -7.92
CA LEU A 489 -18.89 -45.20 -6.96
C LEU A 489 -19.69 -43.92 -6.77
N ALA A 490 -19.03 -42.76 -6.70
CA ALA A 490 -19.67 -41.45 -6.62
C ALA A 490 -20.45 -41.13 -7.90
N GLY A 491 -19.87 -41.44 -9.07
CA GLY A 491 -20.56 -41.32 -10.36
C GLY A 491 -21.75 -42.27 -10.51
N ALA A 492 -21.69 -43.46 -9.89
CA ALA A 492 -22.79 -44.42 -9.86
C ALA A 492 -23.91 -44.05 -8.89
N ALA A 493 -23.65 -43.23 -7.86
CA ALA A 493 -24.61 -42.91 -6.82
C ALA A 493 -25.91 -42.29 -7.37
N VAL A 494 -25.81 -41.30 -8.27
CA VAL A 494 -26.99 -40.62 -8.84
C VAL A 494 -27.84 -41.59 -9.68
N PRO A 495 -27.28 -42.33 -10.66
CA PRO A 495 -28.01 -43.37 -11.38
C PRO A 495 -28.64 -44.44 -10.48
N SER A 496 -27.92 -44.94 -9.47
CA SER A 496 -28.44 -45.95 -8.53
C SER A 496 -29.61 -45.42 -7.70
N MET A 497 -29.53 -44.17 -7.23
CA MET A 497 -30.64 -43.53 -6.51
C MET A 497 -31.87 -43.35 -7.41
N LEU A 498 -31.68 -43.03 -8.70
CA LEU A 498 -32.79 -42.94 -9.66
C LEU A 498 -33.44 -44.30 -9.94
N ILE A 499 -32.65 -45.37 -10.05
CA ILE A 499 -33.16 -46.74 -10.21
C ILE A 499 -33.93 -47.16 -8.95
N LEU A 500 -33.38 -46.90 -7.76
CA LEU A 500 -34.05 -47.20 -6.49
C LEU A 500 -35.38 -46.45 -6.39
N LEU A 501 -35.39 -45.15 -6.70
CA LEU A 501 -36.59 -44.34 -6.73
C LEU A 501 -37.63 -44.94 -7.70
N GLY A 502 -37.22 -45.36 -8.90
CA GLY A 502 -38.10 -46.02 -9.87
C GLY A 502 -38.66 -47.36 -9.39
N LEU A 503 -37.84 -48.17 -8.71
CA LEU A 503 -38.25 -49.45 -8.15
C LEU A 503 -39.25 -49.26 -7.00
N GLU A 504 -38.99 -48.31 -6.09
CA GLU A 504 -39.91 -47.95 -5.00
C GLU A 504 -41.22 -47.37 -5.55
N LEU A 505 -41.16 -46.58 -6.62
CA LEU A 505 -42.36 -46.10 -7.33
C LEU A 505 -43.17 -47.22 -7.99
N SER A 506 -42.54 -48.28 -8.50
CA SER A 506 -43.29 -49.44 -9.05
C SER A 506 -44.04 -50.25 -7.99
N ARG A 507 -43.58 -50.17 -6.74
CA ARG A 507 -44.19 -50.81 -5.57
C ARG A 507 -45.17 -49.89 -4.86
N PHE A 508 -45.37 -48.69 -5.40
CA PHE A 508 -46.28 -47.71 -4.86
C PHE A 508 -47.71 -48.24 -4.87
N ALA A 509 -48.22 -48.55 -3.70
CA ALA A 509 -49.65 -48.63 -3.44
C ALA A 509 -50.13 -47.27 -2.94
N TRP A 510 -51.32 -46.85 -3.36
CA TRP A 510 -51.86 -45.56 -2.94
C TRP A 510 -52.00 -45.52 -1.41
N SER A 511 -51.14 -44.75 -0.75
CA SER A 511 -51.17 -44.57 0.70
C SER A 511 -52.40 -43.77 1.10
N ARG A 512 -53.04 -44.14 2.22
CA ARG A 512 -54.16 -43.37 2.82
C ARG A 512 -53.71 -42.03 3.43
N GLN A 513 -52.43 -41.66 3.36
CA GLN A 513 -51.84 -40.48 4.00
C GLN A 513 -51.64 -39.28 3.05
N VAL A 514 -52.58 -39.06 2.12
CA VAL A 514 -52.57 -37.91 1.19
C VAL A 514 -52.38 -36.55 1.88
N PRO A 515 -52.98 -36.27 3.07
CA PRO A 515 -52.74 -35.00 3.76
C PRO A 515 -51.28 -34.77 4.14
N VAL A 516 -50.57 -35.82 4.55
CA VAL A 516 -49.15 -35.76 4.96
C VAL A 516 -48.25 -35.53 3.73
N LEU A 517 -48.56 -36.19 2.61
CA LEU A 517 -47.90 -35.98 1.33
C LEU A 517 -48.00 -34.51 0.88
N VAL A 518 -49.23 -33.98 0.84
CA VAL A 518 -49.49 -32.59 0.42
C VAL A 518 -48.84 -31.59 1.37
N ALA A 519 -48.94 -31.81 2.69
CA ALA A 519 -48.31 -30.95 3.68
C ALA A 519 -46.79 -30.91 3.52
N SER A 520 -46.16 -32.07 3.30
CA SER A 520 -44.69 -32.18 3.14
C SER A 520 -44.21 -31.48 1.87
N ILE A 521 -44.92 -31.65 0.75
CA ILE A 521 -44.61 -30.97 -0.52
C ILE A 521 -44.79 -29.45 -0.38
N GLY A 522 -45.91 -29.01 0.22
CA GLY A 522 -46.18 -27.59 0.44
C GLY A 522 -45.17 -26.93 1.36
N LEU A 523 -44.80 -27.61 2.44
CA LEU A 523 -43.76 -27.12 3.36
C LEU A 523 -42.42 -26.96 2.65
N ARG A 524 -42.03 -27.92 1.80
CA ARG A 524 -40.74 -27.86 1.11
C ARG A 524 -40.73 -26.82 -0.02
N LEU A 525 -41.73 -26.83 -0.89
CA LEU A 525 -41.73 -26.03 -2.12
C LEU A 525 -42.24 -24.59 -1.93
N LEU A 526 -43.00 -24.31 -0.87
CA LEU A 526 -43.57 -22.98 -0.62
C LEU A 526 -43.01 -22.36 0.67
N VAL A 527 -43.11 -23.07 1.80
CA VAL A 527 -42.70 -22.52 3.11
C VAL A 527 -41.17 -22.37 3.18
N GLY A 528 -40.40 -23.34 2.70
CA GLY A 528 -38.93 -23.29 2.63
C GLY A 528 -38.36 -22.03 1.95
N PRO A 529 -38.77 -21.69 0.71
CA PRO A 529 -38.35 -20.46 0.06
C PRO A 529 -38.82 -19.18 0.76
N LEU A 530 -40.02 -19.16 1.36
CA LEU A 530 -40.53 -18.00 2.10
C LEU A 530 -39.69 -17.73 3.35
N VAL A 531 -39.40 -18.77 4.13
CA VAL A 531 -38.52 -18.68 5.31
C VAL A 531 -37.10 -18.30 4.89
N GLY A 532 -36.56 -18.93 3.84
CA GLY A 532 -35.24 -18.60 3.30
C GLY A 532 -35.14 -17.14 2.84
N SER A 533 -36.18 -16.61 2.20
CA SER A 533 -36.25 -15.20 1.79
C SER A 533 -36.30 -14.25 2.99
N GLY A 534 -37.08 -14.59 4.02
CA GLY A 534 -37.15 -13.82 5.26
C GLY A 534 -35.82 -13.78 6.00
N LEU A 535 -35.14 -14.94 6.12
CA LEU A 535 -33.81 -15.03 6.73
C LEU A 535 -32.75 -14.30 5.92
N ALA A 536 -32.76 -14.44 4.59
CA ALA A 536 -31.81 -13.72 3.74
C ALA A 536 -31.95 -12.20 3.89
N SER A 537 -33.18 -11.68 4.04
CA SER A 537 -33.42 -10.27 4.35
C SER A 537 -32.98 -9.90 5.78
N ALA A 538 -33.24 -10.75 6.77
CA ALA A 538 -32.85 -10.51 8.17
C ALA A 538 -31.32 -10.42 8.35
N PHE A 539 -30.57 -11.22 7.58
CA PHE A 539 -29.11 -11.22 7.57
C PHE A 539 -28.50 -10.27 6.53
N GLN A 540 -29.31 -9.45 5.85
CA GLN A 540 -28.87 -8.46 4.85
C GLN A 540 -28.02 -9.09 3.73
N LEU A 541 -28.39 -10.32 3.30
CA LEU A 541 -27.75 -10.96 2.16
C LEU A 541 -28.17 -10.25 0.87
N GLU A 542 -27.21 -9.88 0.03
CA GLU A 542 -27.43 -9.22 -1.26
C GLU A 542 -26.82 -10.01 -2.43
N GLY A 543 -27.27 -9.71 -3.65
CA GLY A 543 -26.72 -10.26 -4.89
C GLY A 543 -26.70 -11.81 -4.94
N ALA A 544 -25.57 -12.37 -5.38
CA ALA A 544 -25.42 -13.80 -5.61
C ALA A 544 -25.64 -14.66 -4.35
N ALA A 545 -25.29 -14.16 -3.16
CA ALA A 545 -25.47 -14.89 -1.91
C ALA A 545 -26.95 -15.09 -1.56
N ARG A 546 -27.76 -14.03 -1.72
CA ARG A 546 -29.22 -14.10 -1.57
C ARG A 546 -29.85 -15.03 -2.59
N GLN A 547 -29.44 -14.91 -3.86
CA GLN A 547 -29.95 -15.75 -4.94
C GLN A 547 -29.68 -17.23 -4.68
N ALA A 548 -28.43 -17.59 -4.37
CA ALA A 548 -28.06 -18.97 -4.09
C ALA A 548 -28.76 -19.52 -2.84
N GLY A 549 -28.76 -18.76 -1.73
CA GLY A 549 -29.34 -19.19 -0.46
C GLY A 549 -30.85 -19.44 -0.54
N VAL A 550 -31.61 -18.52 -1.14
CA VAL A 550 -33.06 -18.68 -1.31
C VAL A 550 -33.40 -19.78 -2.31
N THR A 551 -32.59 -19.94 -3.36
CA THR A 551 -32.77 -21.01 -4.35
C THR A 551 -32.57 -22.39 -3.74
N GLN A 552 -31.60 -22.56 -2.83
CA GLN A 552 -31.36 -23.83 -2.15
C GLN A 552 -32.52 -24.25 -1.25
N THR A 553 -33.21 -23.32 -0.59
CA THR A 553 -34.36 -23.66 0.27
C THR A 553 -35.61 -24.00 -0.54
N ALA A 554 -35.64 -23.66 -1.82
CA ALA A 554 -36.71 -23.97 -2.77
C ALA A 554 -36.51 -25.31 -3.51
N MET A 555 -35.39 -26.01 -3.28
CA MET A 555 -35.11 -27.28 -3.94
C MET A 555 -36.08 -28.38 -3.49
N PRO A 556 -36.47 -29.29 -4.41
CA PRO A 556 -37.31 -30.44 -4.07
C PRO A 556 -36.65 -31.33 -3.00
N THR A 557 -37.44 -32.24 -2.43
CA THR A 557 -36.94 -33.16 -1.41
C THR A 557 -35.87 -34.08 -2.00
N ALA A 558 -34.74 -34.23 -1.30
CA ALA A 558 -33.59 -34.97 -1.79
C ALA A 558 -33.86 -36.48 -1.85
N VAL A 559 -33.44 -37.14 -2.94
CA VAL A 559 -33.66 -38.60 -3.14
C VAL A 559 -33.04 -39.46 -2.03
N ILE A 560 -31.99 -38.98 -1.35
CA ILE A 560 -31.38 -39.68 -0.22
C ILE A 560 -32.36 -39.93 0.94
N THR A 561 -33.43 -39.13 1.08
CA THR A 561 -34.44 -39.39 2.10
C THR A 561 -35.19 -40.70 1.84
N THR A 562 -35.37 -41.10 0.58
CA THR A 562 -35.95 -42.40 0.21
C THR A 562 -35.02 -43.55 0.59
N VAL A 563 -33.71 -43.39 0.41
CA VAL A 563 -32.71 -44.38 0.82
C VAL A 563 -32.77 -44.60 2.34
N LEU A 564 -32.74 -43.51 3.11
CA LEU A 564 -32.83 -43.57 4.57
C LEU A 564 -34.18 -44.16 5.04
N ALA A 565 -35.27 -43.82 4.36
CA ALA A 565 -36.58 -44.36 4.68
C ALA A 565 -36.64 -45.88 4.47
N SER A 566 -36.07 -46.36 3.36
CA SER A 566 -36.01 -47.79 3.03
C SER A 566 -35.12 -48.54 4.03
N GLU A 567 -33.95 -47.99 4.37
CA GLU A 567 -33.00 -48.60 5.33
C GLU A 567 -33.58 -48.73 6.74
N TYR A 568 -34.27 -47.69 7.23
CA TYR A 568 -34.84 -47.66 8.58
C TYR A 568 -36.32 -48.05 8.65
N ASN A 569 -36.91 -48.53 7.54
CA ASN A 569 -38.32 -48.90 7.43
C ASN A 569 -39.30 -47.80 7.87
N LEU A 570 -39.02 -46.55 7.48
CA LEU A 570 -39.77 -45.35 7.85
C LEU A 570 -40.75 -44.94 6.74
N GLU A 571 -41.77 -45.75 6.47
CA GLU A 571 -42.77 -45.50 5.42
C GLU A 571 -42.15 -45.15 4.04
N PRO A 572 -41.34 -46.04 3.44
CA PRO A 572 -40.57 -45.75 2.22
C PRO A 572 -41.45 -45.31 1.04
N GLN A 573 -42.66 -45.85 0.95
CA GLN A 573 -43.63 -45.55 -0.11
C GLN A 573 -44.13 -44.09 -0.04
N LEU A 574 -44.40 -43.57 1.16
CA LEU A 574 -44.84 -42.19 1.34
C LEU A 574 -43.70 -41.21 1.01
N ILE A 575 -42.49 -41.49 1.48
CA ILE A 575 -41.33 -40.63 1.25
C ILE A 575 -40.93 -40.61 -0.23
N THR A 576 -40.99 -41.76 -0.90
CA THR A 576 -40.80 -41.87 -2.34
C THR A 576 -41.80 -41.00 -3.12
N ALA A 577 -43.08 -41.02 -2.72
CA ALA A 577 -44.09 -40.15 -3.32
C ALA A 577 -43.80 -38.66 -3.08
N ILE A 578 -43.37 -38.27 -1.87
CA ILE A 578 -42.97 -36.89 -1.56
C ILE A 578 -41.83 -36.44 -2.46
N VAL A 579 -40.77 -37.26 -2.62
CA VAL A 579 -39.62 -36.96 -3.48
C VAL A 579 -40.07 -36.82 -4.94
N PHE A 580 -40.85 -37.78 -5.45
CA PHE A 580 -41.33 -37.78 -6.84
C PHE A 580 -42.19 -36.56 -7.16
N PHE A 581 -43.26 -36.34 -6.38
CA PHE A 581 -44.19 -35.23 -6.63
C PHE A 581 -43.54 -33.87 -6.36
N SER A 582 -42.68 -33.74 -5.33
CA SER A 582 -41.95 -32.47 -5.13
C SER A 582 -40.99 -32.19 -6.29
N THR A 583 -40.36 -33.21 -6.88
CA THR A 583 -39.48 -33.05 -8.04
C THR A 583 -40.28 -32.60 -9.28
N ILE A 584 -41.41 -33.25 -9.58
CA ILE A 584 -42.26 -32.90 -10.74
C ILE A 584 -42.92 -31.52 -10.57
N LEU A 585 -43.33 -31.16 -9.36
CA LEU A 585 -43.98 -29.88 -9.09
C LEU A 585 -42.98 -28.73 -8.93
N SER A 586 -41.71 -29.02 -8.63
CA SER A 586 -40.69 -27.98 -8.39
C SER A 586 -40.50 -26.97 -9.52
N PRO A 587 -40.60 -27.28 -10.83
CA PRO A 587 -40.48 -26.27 -11.87
C PRO A 587 -41.57 -25.20 -11.80
N LEU A 588 -42.77 -25.54 -11.29
CA LEU A 588 -43.88 -24.61 -11.15
C LEU A 588 -43.64 -23.58 -10.04
N THR A 589 -42.86 -23.92 -9.01
CA THR A 589 -42.56 -23.02 -7.89
C THR A 589 -41.20 -22.35 -8.03
N LEU A 590 -40.19 -23.09 -8.53
CA LEU A 590 -38.81 -22.63 -8.67
C LEU A 590 -38.63 -21.65 -9.83
N THR A 591 -39.31 -21.86 -10.97
CA THR A 591 -39.16 -20.97 -12.14
C THR A 591 -39.62 -19.54 -11.86
N PRO A 592 -40.82 -19.31 -11.26
CA PRO A 592 -41.23 -17.96 -10.86
C PRO A 592 -40.33 -17.35 -9.79
N LEU A 593 -39.84 -18.15 -8.84
CA LEU A 593 -38.94 -17.69 -7.79
C LEU A 593 -37.60 -17.21 -8.37
N LEU A 594 -37.01 -17.97 -9.30
CA LEU A 594 -35.78 -17.59 -9.98
C LEU A 594 -35.94 -16.30 -10.80
N PHE A 595 -37.11 -16.10 -11.41
CA PHE A 595 -37.44 -14.85 -12.09
C PHE A 595 -37.50 -13.67 -11.09
N PHE A 596 -38.16 -13.86 -9.95
CA PHE A 596 -38.25 -12.84 -8.90
C PHE A 596 -36.89 -12.49 -8.27
N LEU A 597 -35.99 -13.47 -8.12
CA LEU A 597 -34.66 -13.28 -7.55
C LEU A 597 -33.65 -12.66 -8.52
N ARG A 598 -33.94 -12.64 -9.84
CA ARG A 598 -33.12 -11.98 -10.87
C ARG A 598 -33.40 -10.48 -11.02
N GLY A 599 -34.51 -9.99 -10.45
CA GLY A 599 -34.96 -8.60 -10.50
C GLY A 599 -34.14 -7.65 -9.63
#